data_AF-A0A117PIY0-F1
#
_entry.id   AF-A0A117PIY0-F1
#
_cell.length_a   1.000
_cell.length_b   1.000
_cell.length_c   1.000
_cell.angle_alpha   90.00
_cell.angle_beta   90.00
_cell.angle_gamma   90.00
#
_symmetry.space_group_name_H-M   'P 1'
#
loop_
_entity.id
_entity.type
_entity.pdbx_description
1 polymer ?
#
loop_
_entity_poly.entity_id
_entity_poly.type
_entity_poly.pdbx_seq_one_letter_code
_entity_poly.pdbx_strand_id
1 'polypeptide(L)'
;MQDEDPESGADTDVLRNRSRIARDFERFCRVAVLPYWEGISRRLSADRTARGQIMLGHGIGRMLATLHPSVRWKPPLLEVPGRGNDVGSGTTLVLAPSVFLAGRPPILTGLGAESGQLILSYPVPIDPKWAGSLWQASEGVGGALSALMGRTRAAVLLALTRSGSTTEIGERAGVSSATVSQHTSVLRTAGLITTVRTANSVQHALTPLGDALIHERLVGQEPDHQPVSTLLLTDRAG
;
A
#
# COMPACT_ATOMS: atom_id res chain seq x y z
N MET A 1 15.03 34.70 50.98
CA MET A 1 14.06 33.61 50.83
C MET A 1 13.43 33.81 49.45
N GLN A 2 14.09 33.26 48.44
CA GLN A 2 13.63 33.23 47.05
C GLN A 2 13.36 31.75 46.78
N ASP A 3 12.07 31.41 46.74
CA ASP A 3 11.59 30.11 46.29
C ASP A 3 11.73 30.09 44.77
N GLU A 4 12.71 29.33 44.25
CA GLU A 4 12.76 28.97 42.84
C GLU A 4 11.76 27.83 42.59
N ASP A 5 10.79 28.09 41.70
CA ASP A 5 9.75 27.15 41.30
C ASP A 5 10.35 25.88 40.64
N PRO A 6 10.15 24.67 41.22
CA PRO A 6 10.65 23.42 40.67
C PRO A 6 9.84 22.89 39.47
N GLU A 7 8.69 23.48 39.11
CA GLU A 7 7.85 23.02 37.99
C GLU A 7 8.39 23.42 36.59
N SER A 8 9.17 24.49 36.49
CA SER A 8 9.67 25.02 35.20
C SER A 8 10.72 24.09 34.53
N GLY A 9 11.46 23.32 35.33
CA GLY A 9 12.48 22.38 34.85
C GLY A 9 11.91 21.05 34.31
N ALA A 10 10.73 20.62 34.76
CA ALA A 10 10.14 19.34 34.38
C ALA A 10 9.49 19.38 32.98
N ASP A 11 8.80 20.48 32.65
CA ASP A 11 8.16 20.65 31.33
C ASP A 11 9.20 20.84 30.22
N THR A 12 10.30 21.54 30.52
CA THR A 12 11.44 21.67 29.59
C THR A 12 12.17 20.34 29.36
N ASP A 13 12.27 19.46 30.37
CA ASP A 13 12.87 18.13 30.20
C ASP A 13 11.95 17.16 29.42
N VAL A 14 10.64 17.21 29.64
CA VAL A 14 9.64 16.45 28.85
C VAL A 14 9.67 16.87 27.38
N LEU A 15 9.65 18.18 27.09
CA LEU A 15 9.71 18.70 25.72
C LEU A 15 11.06 18.40 25.05
N ARG A 16 12.16 18.48 25.80
CA ARG A 16 13.50 18.10 25.33
C ARG A 16 13.59 16.61 25.03
N ASN A 17 13.01 15.76 25.88
CA ASN A 17 12.96 14.32 25.67
C ASN A 17 12.09 13.95 24.45
N ARG A 18 10.91 14.57 24.29
CA ARG A 18 10.06 14.41 23.10
C ARG A 18 10.79 14.80 21.82
N SER A 19 11.51 15.93 21.84
CA SER A 19 12.29 16.41 20.70
C SER A 19 13.47 15.50 20.37
N ARG A 20 14.05 14.82 21.36
CA ARG A 20 15.09 13.80 21.15
C ARG A 20 14.51 12.53 20.53
N ILE A 21 13.42 12.02 21.09
CA ILE A 21 12.71 10.83 20.59
C ILE A 21 12.25 11.04 19.14
N ALA A 22 11.69 12.21 18.82
CA ALA A 22 11.28 12.53 17.46
C ALA A 22 12.46 12.49 16.47
N ARG A 23 13.61 13.07 16.85
CA ARG A 23 14.83 13.05 16.01
C ARG A 23 15.41 11.64 15.85
N ASP A 24 15.45 10.86 16.93
CA ASP A 24 15.93 9.49 16.89
C ASP A 24 15.02 8.60 16.03
N PHE A 25 13.70 8.80 16.13
CA PHE A 25 12.71 8.14 15.30
C PHE A 25 12.84 8.55 13.83
N GLU A 26 13.02 9.84 13.52
CA GLU A 26 13.24 10.31 12.15
C GLU A 26 14.51 9.70 11.56
N ARG A 27 15.60 9.66 12.33
CA ARG A 27 16.85 9.02 11.92
C ARG A 27 16.66 7.53 11.66
N PHE A 28 15.94 6.83 12.54
CA PHE A 28 15.60 5.43 12.36
C PHE A 28 14.78 5.24 11.07
N CYS A 29 13.71 6.02 10.87
CA CYS A 29 12.89 5.94 9.67
C CYS A 29 13.73 6.15 8.41
N ARG A 30 14.61 7.15 8.39
CA ARG A 30 15.48 7.43 7.24
C ARG A 30 16.42 6.28 6.89
N VAL A 31 16.94 5.57 7.89
CA VAL A 31 17.95 4.51 7.67
C VAL A 31 17.31 3.14 7.52
N ALA A 32 16.28 2.84 8.30
CA ALA A 32 15.73 1.49 8.44
C ALA A 32 14.37 1.30 7.75
N VAL A 33 13.67 2.37 7.35
CA VAL A 33 12.33 2.28 6.75
C VAL A 33 12.30 2.83 5.32
N LEU A 34 12.75 4.08 5.12
CA LEU A 34 12.68 4.75 3.82
C LEU A 34 13.36 3.99 2.68
N PRO A 35 14.53 3.34 2.85
CA PRO A 35 15.17 2.58 1.78
C PRO A 35 14.31 1.42 1.26
N TYR A 36 13.39 0.92 2.07
CA TYR A 36 12.52 -0.22 1.77
C TYR A 36 11.06 0.21 1.52
N TRP A 37 10.79 1.51 1.48
CA TRP A 37 9.44 2.06 1.48
C TRP A 37 8.62 1.60 0.28
N GLU A 38 9.22 1.45 -0.90
CA GLU A 38 8.52 0.94 -2.08
C GLU A 38 8.02 -0.49 -1.89
N GLY A 39 8.88 -1.38 -1.38
CA GLY A 39 8.52 -2.79 -1.12
C GLY A 39 7.45 -2.89 -0.02
N ILE A 40 7.61 -2.12 1.05
CA ILE A 40 6.62 -2.01 2.13
C ILE A 40 5.28 -1.52 1.57
N SER A 41 5.27 -0.42 0.82
CA SER A 41 4.06 0.18 0.24
C SER A 41 3.35 -0.78 -0.71
N ARG A 42 4.10 -1.48 -1.56
CA ARG A 42 3.58 -2.52 -2.47
C ARG A 42 2.89 -3.64 -1.69
N ARG A 43 3.55 -4.14 -0.63
CA ARG A 43 2.98 -5.20 0.22
C ARG A 43 1.70 -4.75 0.92
N LEU A 44 1.68 -3.54 1.48
CA LEU A 44 0.51 -2.99 2.14
C LEU A 44 -0.65 -2.77 1.14
N SER A 45 -0.37 -2.32 -0.08
CA SER A 45 -1.38 -2.15 -1.12
C SER A 45 -1.96 -3.48 -1.62
N ALA A 46 -1.12 -4.52 -1.74
CA ALA A 46 -1.57 -5.87 -2.07
C ALA A 46 -2.51 -6.44 -0.98
N ASP A 47 -2.15 -6.27 0.30
CA ASP A 47 -2.99 -6.68 1.42
C ASP A 47 -4.35 -5.95 1.42
N ARG A 48 -4.36 -4.61 1.27
CA ARG A 48 -5.61 -3.83 1.16
C ARG A 48 -6.50 -4.32 0.02
N THR A 49 -5.90 -4.63 -1.14
CA THR A 49 -6.64 -5.15 -2.29
C THR A 49 -7.27 -6.51 -1.95
N ALA A 50 -6.50 -7.43 -1.36
CA ALA A 50 -7.00 -8.75 -0.98
C ALA A 50 -8.16 -8.66 0.03
N ARG A 51 -8.03 -7.82 1.06
CA ARG A 51 -9.10 -7.58 2.05
C ARG A 51 -10.34 -6.97 1.39
N GLY A 52 -10.16 -6.03 0.47
CA GLY A 52 -11.24 -5.43 -0.31
C GLY A 52 -12.02 -6.48 -1.11
N GLN A 53 -11.32 -7.41 -1.79
CA GLN A 53 -11.97 -8.50 -2.52
C GLN A 53 -12.74 -9.45 -1.60
N ILE A 54 -12.17 -9.80 -0.44
CA ILE A 54 -12.88 -10.62 0.55
C ILE A 54 -14.13 -9.89 1.06
N MET A 55 -14.03 -8.60 1.35
CA MET A 55 -15.16 -7.79 1.81
C MET A 55 -16.28 -7.73 0.77
N LEU A 56 -15.94 -7.51 -0.51
CA LEU A 56 -16.91 -7.45 -1.60
C LEU A 56 -17.55 -8.82 -1.89
N GLY A 57 -16.78 -9.91 -1.85
CA GLY A 57 -17.28 -11.24 -2.17
C GLY A 57 -17.96 -11.97 -1.00
N HIS A 58 -17.56 -11.70 0.23
CA HIS A 58 -17.94 -12.49 1.41
C HIS A 58 -18.42 -11.64 2.61
N GLY A 59 -18.49 -10.33 2.45
CA GLY A 59 -18.93 -9.39 3.47
C GLY A 59 -17.87 -9.02 4.51
N ILE A 60 -18.20 -8.02 5.33
CA ILE A 60 -17.28 -7.43 6.32
C ILE A 60 -16.86 -8.41 7.41
N GLY A 61 -17.77 -9.26 7.90
CA GLY A 61 -17.46 -10.22 8.96
C GLY A 61 -16.40 -11.24 8.56
N ARG A 62 -16.44 -11.72 7.31
CA ARG A 62 -15.42 -12.63 6.78
C ARG A 62 -14.08 -11.92 6.60
N MET A 63 -14.10 -10.67 6.11
CA MET A 63 -12.87 -9.87 6.01
C MET A 63 -12.24 -9.62 7.39
N LEU A 64 -13.01 -9.22 8.40
CA LEU A 64 -12.53 -8.97 9.76
C LEU A 64 -11.90 -10.23 10.38
N ALA A 65 -12.51 -11.40 10.16
CA ALA A 65 -11.97 -12.68 10.62
C ALA A 65 -10.61 -13.04 9.99
N THR A 66 -10.25 -12.41 8.85
CA THR A 66 -8.95 -12.64 8.20
C THR A 66 -7.81 -11.74 8.71
N LEU A 67 -8.12 -10.76 9.57
CA LEU A 67 -7.11 -9.80 10.06
C LEU A 67 -6.14 -10.42 11.07
N HIS A 68 -6.67 -11.14 12.06
CA HIS A 68 -5.87 -11.85 13.06
C HIS A 68 -6.77 -12.80 13.88
N PRO A 69 -6.28 -13.95 14.37
CA PRO A 69 -7.09 -14.90 15.18
C PRO A 69 -7.68 -14.32 16.47
N SER A 70 -7.08 -13.25 16.99
CA SER A 70 -7.58 -12.56 18.20
C SER A 70 -8.69 -11.56 17.93
N VAL A 71 -8.99 -11.25 16.66
CA VAL A 71 -10.06 -10.32 16.28
C VAL A 71 -11.33 -11.14 16.07
N ARG A 72 -12.35 -10.89 16.88
CA ARG A 72 -13.62 -11.63 16.80
C ARG A 72 -14.74 -10.68 16.46
N TRP A 73 -15.39 -10.95 15.34
CA TRP A 73 -16.61 -10.24 14.96
C TRP A 73 -17.83 -10.97 15.52
N LYS A 74 -18.52 -10.33 16.46
CA LYS A 74 -19.80 -10.78 17.02
C LYS A 74 -20.80 -9.66 16.79
N PRO A 75 -21.43 -9.58 15.61
CA PRO A 75 -22.24 -8.42 15.25
C PRO A 75 -23.23 -8.05 16.37
N PRO A 76 -23.30 -6.77 16.77
CA PRO A 76 -22.66 -5.62 16.13
C PRO A 76 -21.30 -5.21 16.75
N LEU A 77 -20.70 -6.09 17.55
CA LEU A 77 -19.52 -5.85 18.36
C LEU A 77 -18.25 -6.45 17.73
N LEU A 78 -17.16 -5.68 17.70
CA LEU A 78 -15.83 -6.17 17.34
C LEU A 78 -14.93 -6.26 18.57
N GLU A 79 -14.55 -7.48 18.93
CA GLU A 79 -13.63 -7.77 20.03
C GLU A 79 -12.19 -7.71 19.50
N VAL A 80 -11.35 -6.88 20.15
CA VAL A 80 -9.92 -6.69 19.82
C VAL A 80 -9.09 -6.78 21.11
N PRO A 81 -7.95 -7.49 21.14
CA PRO A 81 -7.14 -7.61 22.34
C PRO A 81 -6.51 -6.26 22.76
N GLY A 82 -6.31 -6.09 24.07
CA GLY A 82 -5.43 -5.04 24.63
C GLY A 82 -6.13 -3.77 25.15
N ARG A 83 -7.43 -3.59 24.88
CA ARG A 83 -8.28 -2.62 25.59
C ARG A 83 -9.56 -3.34 25.98
N GLY A 84 -9.98 -3.22 27.24
CA GLY A 84 -11.25 -3.80 27.73
C GLY A 84 -12.52 -3.16 27.14
N ASN A 85 -12.39 -2.48 25.99
CA ASN A 85 -13.49 -1.82 25.30
C ASN A 85 -13.60 -2.44 23.91
N ASP A 86 -14.62 -3.27 23.74
CA ASP A 86 -15.03 -3.75 22.44
C ASP A 86 -15.53 -2.58 21.57
N VAL A 87 -15.31 -2.65 20.26
CA VAL A 87 -15.75 -1.59 19.34
C VAL A 87 -17.22 -1.82 19.01
N GLY A 88 -18.09 -0.98 19.57
CA GLY A 88 -19.53 -1.02 19.36
C GLY A 88 -19.99 -0.27 18.11
N SER A 89 -21.29 -0.40 17.81
CA SER A 89 -21.96 0.33 16.73
C SER A 89 -21.79 1.84 16.87
N GLY A 90 -21.61 2.54 15.74
CA GLY A 90 -21.46 4.01 15.71
C GLY A 90 -20.02 4.51 15.85
N THR A 91 -19.05 3.62 16.06
CA THR A 91 -17.62 3.98 16.03
C THR A 91 -17.06 3.82 14.62
N THR A 92 -16.35 4.84 14.11
CA THR A 92 -15.67 4.73 12.82
C THR A 92 -14.37 3.96 13.02
N LEU A 93 -14.25 2.79 12.39
CA LEU A 93 -13.05 1.96 12.47
C LEU A 93 -12.23 2.05 11.18
N VAL A 94 -10.98 2.48 11.29
CA VAL A 94 -9.99 2.46 10.21
C VAL A 94 -9.12 1.23 10.35
N LEU A 95 -9.05 0.43 9.29
CA LEU A 95 -8.18 -0.73 9.22
C LEU A 95 -6.82 -0.33 8.65
N ALA A 96 -5.77 -0.42 9.46
CA ALA A 96 -4.40 -0.06 9.08
C ALA A 96 -3.51 -1.32 9.01
N PRO A 97 -3.20 -1.86 7.82
CA PRO A 97 -2.25 -2.95 7.71
C PRO A 97 -0.85 -2.48 8.15
N SER A 98 -0.11 -3.32 8.86
CA SER A 98 1.24 -3.03 9.34
C SER A 98 2.18 -4.22 9.15
N VAL A 99 3.34 -3.95 8.53
CA VAL A 99 4.46 -4.90 8.43
C VAL A 99 5.29 -4.97 9.71
N PHE A 100 5.15 -3.97 10.60
CA PHE A 100 5.91 -3.87 11.86
C PHE A 100 5.26 -4.62 13.02
N LEU A 101 4.08 -5.20 12.80
CA LEU A 101 3.36 -6.01 13.78
C LEU A 101 3.54 -7.52 13.54
N ALA A 102 4.51 -7.95 12.72
CA ALA A 102 4.75 -9.37 12.48
C ALA A 102 4.91 -10.15 13.80
N GLY A 103 4.07 -11.18 13.99
CA GLY A 103 4.04 -11.99 15.22
C GLY A 103 3.43 -11.31 16.45
N ARG A 104 2.86 -10.10 16.31
CA ARG A 104 2.20 -9.34 17.38
C ARG A 104 0.70 -9.25 17.15
N PRO A 105 -0.11 -9.17 18.23
CA PRO A 105 -1.54 -8.93 18.09
C PRO A 105 -1.81 -7.55 17.48
N PRO A 106 -3.00 -7.35 16.87
CA PRO A 106 -3.45 -6.03 16.43
C PRO A 106 -3.47 -5.02 17.56
N ILE A 107 -3.21 -3.75 17.23
CA ILE A 107 -3.20 -2.63 18.15
C ILE A 107 -4.33 -1.68 17.78
N LEU A 108 -5.16 -1.34 18.76
CA LEU A 108 -6.24 -0.38 18.63
C LEU A 108 -5.82 0.97 19.20
N THR A 109 -5.74 1.99 18.35
CA THR A 109 -5.35 3.35 18.73
C THR A 109 -6.50 4.31 18.47
N GLY A 110 -6.82 5.19 19.42
CA GLY A 110 -7.82 6.24 19.23
C GLY A 110 -7.18 7.52 18.70
N LEU A 111 -7.83 8.17 17.73
CA LEU A 111 -7.51 9.54 17.35
C LEU A 111 -8.22 10.47 18.32
N GLY A 112 -7.65 10.71 19.51
CA GLY A 112 -8.24 11.61 20.51
C GLY A 112 -9.63 11.19 21.04
N ALA A 113 -10.09 11.82 22.12
CA ALA A 113 -11.41 11.54 22.69
C ALA A 113 -12.56 12.05 21.79
N GLU A 114 -12.27 12.99 20.89
CA GLU A 114 -13.30 13.79 20.21
C GLU A 114 -13.66 13.28 18.80
N SER A 115 -12.81 12.44 18.18
CA SER A 115 -12.99 12.07 16.77
C SER A 115 -13.95 10.91 16.53
N GLY A 116 -14.33 10.16 17.58
CA GLY A 116 -15.14 8.93 17.44
C GLY A 116 -14.52 7.88 16.51
N GLN A 117 -13.23 8.02 16.19
CA GLN A 117 -12.51 7.23 15.20
C GLN A 117 -11.40 6.42 15.87
N LEU A 118 -11.41 5.12 15.60
CA LEU A 118 -10.39 4.19 16.06
C LEU A 118 -9.62 3.64 14.86
N ILE A 119 -8.31 3.47 15.03
CA ILE A 119 -7.44 2.80 14.06
C ILE A 119 -7.09 1.43 14.62
N LEU A 120 -7.53 0.37 13.93
CA LEU A 120 -7.08 -1.00 14.17
C LEU A 120 -5.88 -1.29 13.27
N SER A 121 -4.69 -1.21 13.86
CA SER A 121 -3.46 -1.64 13.20
C SER A 121 -3.31 -3.15 13.30
N TYR A 122 -3.26 -3.87 12.18
CA TYR A 122 -3.19 -5.34 12.17
C TYR A 122 -1.95 -5.85 11.44
N PRO A 123 -1.43 -7.04 11.82
CA PRO A 123 -0.26 -7.61 11.17
C PRO A 123 -0.58 -8.07 9.76
N VAL A 124 0.21 -7.62 8.79
CA VAL A 124 0.26 -8.26 7.48
C VAL A 124 1.20 -9.46 7.56
N PRO A 125 0.77 -10.69 7.23
CA PRO A 125 1.66 -11.83 7.20
C PRO A 125 2.83 -11.56 6.27
N ILE A 126 4.06 -11.76 6.74
CA ILE A 126 5.25 -11.70 5.90
C ILE A 126 5.73 -13.13 5.74
N ASP A 127 5.63 -13.68 4.53
CA ASP A 127 6.22 -14.98 4.23
C ASP A 127 7.75 -14.88 4.44
N PRO A 128 8.39 -15.78 5.19
CA PRO A 128 9.83 -15.79 5.38
C PRO A 128 10.63 -15.77 4.07
N LYS A 129 10.09 -16.35 2.99
CA LYS A 129 10.69 -16.33 1.64
C LYS A 129 10.68 -14.93 1.02
N TRP A 130 9.73 -14.09 1.40
CA TRP A 130 9.54 -12.71 0.95
C TRP A 130 10.13 -11.69 1.92
N ALA A 131 10.39 -12.07 3.17
CA ALA A 131 11.08 -11.21 4.13
C ALA A 131 12.45 -10.78 3.59
N GLY A 132 13.16 -11.71 2.92
CA GLY A 132 14.44 -11.41 2.27
C GLY A 132 14.33 -10.38 1.13
N SER A 133 13.23 -10.31 0.38
CA SER A 133 13.06 -9.34 -0.71
C SER A 133 12.48 -8.00 -0.22
N LEU A 134 11.68 -7.99 0.84
CA LEU A 134 11.17 -6.78 1.50
C LEU A 134 12.28 -5.92 2.09
N TRP A 135 13.33 -6.56 2.63
CA TRP A 135 14.47 -5.90 3.29
C TRP A 135 15.74 -5.90 2.44
N GLN A 136 15.65 -6.27 1.17
CA GLN A 136 16.71 -5.98 0.21
C GLN A 136 16.53 -4.53 -0.25
N ALA A 137 17.58 -3.73 -0.10
CA ALA A 137 17.60 -2.38 -0.64
C ALA A 137 17.47 -2.55 -2.15
N SER A 138 16.30 -2.22 -2.68
CA SER A 138 15.91 -2.52 -4.04
C SER A 138 16.96 -1.97 -5.00
N GLU A 139 17.71 -2.83 -5.68
CA GLU A 139 17.90 -2.56 -7.10
C GLU A 139 16.47 -2.64 -7.65
N GLY A 140 15.84 -1.48 -7.91
CA GLY A 140 14.43 -1.31 -8.24
C GLY A 140 13.83 -2.42 -9.12
N VAL A 141 12.49 -2.50 -9.24
CA VAL A 141 11.85 -3.29 -10.31
C VAL A 141 12.55 -3.10 -11.67
N GLY A 142 13.10 -1.90 -11.92
CA GLY A 142 13.96 -1.61 -13.06
C GLY A 142 15.21 -2.48 -13.23
N GLY A 143 15.87 -2.96 -12.18
CA GLY A 143 17.03 -3.88 -12.26
C GLY A 143 16.64 -5.27 -12.78
N ALA A 144 15.62 -5.88 -12.17
CA ALA A 144 15.12 -7.19 -12.61
C ALA A 144 14.50 -7.13 -14.02
N LEU A 145 13.72 -6.08 -14.33
CA LEU A 145 13.20 -5.86 -15.68
C LEU A 145 14.35 -5.62 -16.68
N SER A 146 15.38 -4.87 -16.28
CA SER A 146 16.55 -4.63 -17.14
C SER A 146 17.29 -5.91 -17.46
N ALA A 147 17.41 -6.84 -16.51
CA ALA A 147 18.01 -8.15 -16.75
C ALA A 147 17.13 -9.03 -17.67
N LEU A 148 15.81 -8.97 -17.53
CA LEU A 148 14.86 -9.78 -18.29
C LEU A 148 14.69 -9.32 -19.76
N MET A 149 14.45 -8.02 -19.98
CA MET A 149 14.08 -7.48 -21.29
C MET A 149 15.05 -6.44 -21.85
N GLY A 150 16.12 -6.15 -21.11
CA GLY A 150 17.11 -5.13 -21.45
C GLY A 150 16.79 -3.77 -20.85
N ARG A 151 17.84 -3.05 -20.45
CA ARG A 151 17.77 -1.73 -19.77
C ARG A 151 16.83 -0.74 -20.45
N THR A 152 16.93 -0.59 -21.76
CA THR A 152 16.14 0.40 -22.49
C THR A 152 14.66 0.05 -22.58
N ARG A 153 14.32 -1.24 -22.73
CA ARG A 153 12.91 -1.68 -22.76
C ARG A 153 12.28 -1.54 -21.38
N ALA A 154 13.02 -1.89 -20.34
CA ALA A 154 12.63 -1.68 -18.96
C ALA A 154 12.37 -0.20 -18.66
N ALA A 155 13.28 0.70 -19.07
CA ALA A 155 13.12 2.14 -18.87
C ALA A 155 11.88 2.70 -19.59
N VAL A 156 11.65 2.30 -20.84
CA VAL A 156 10.46 2.72 -21.61
C VAL A 156 9.17 2.19 -20.97
N LEU A 157 9.17 0.94 -20.51
CA LEU A 157 8.02 0.32 -19.85
C LEU A 157 7.71 0.99 -18.50
N LEU A 158 8.73 1.30 -17.69
CA LEU A 158 8.58 2.04 -16.44
C LEU A 158 8.10 3.49 -16.67
N ALA A 159 8.60 4.15 -17.71
CA ALA A 159 8.14 5.49 -18.07
C ALA A 159 6.64 5.50 -18.40
N LEU A 160 6.06 4.40 -18.87
CA LEU A 160 4.63 4.27 -19.19
C LEU A 160 3.71 4.13 -17.98
N THR A 161 4.24 4.12 -16.74
CA THR A 161 3.44 4.26 -15.50
C THR A 161 2.51 5.49 -15.55
N ARG A 162 2.91 6.50 -16.31
CA ARG A 162 2.02 7.58 -16.77
C ARG A 162 1.94 7.52 -18.29
N SER A 163 0.72 7.43 -18.84
CA SER A 163 0.50 7.43 -20.30
C SER A 163 1.12 8.66 -20.94
N GLY A 164 1.55 8.53 -22.19
CA GLY A 164 2.15 9.65 -22.91
C GLY A 164 2.44 9.36 -24.38
N SER A 165 2.77 10.43 -25.10
CA SER A 165 3.32 10.37 -26.45
C SER A 165 4.76 9.86 -26.46
N THR A 166 5.22 9.43 -27.63
CA THR A 166 6.60 8.95 -27.84
C THR A 166 7.66 9.93 -27.34
N THR A 167 7.45 11.23 -27.54
CA THR A 167 8.34 12.31 -27.07
C THR A 167 8.36 12.41 -25.55
N GLU A 168 7.18 12.46 -24.91
CA GLU A 168 7.08 12.54 -23.43
C GLU A 168 7.62 11.29 -22.74
N ILE A 169 7.55 10.14 -23.40
CA ILE A 169 8.16 8.90 -22.92
C ILE A 169 9.69 8.96 -23.08
N GLY A 170 10.17 9.50 -24.20
CA GLY A 170 11.61 9.64 -24.47
C GLY A 170 12.31 10.52 -23.44
N GLU A 171 11.70 11.66 -23.11
CA GLU A 171 12.19 12.56 -22.07
C GLU A 171 12.28 11.87 -20.70
N ARG A 172 11.25 11.09 -20.33
CA ARG A 172 11.21 10.37 -19.05
C ARG A 172 12.17 9.18 -18.98
N ALA A 173 12.30 8.46 -20.09
CA ALA A 173 13.16 7.28 -20.18
C ALA A 173 14.63 7.63 -20.51
N GLY A 174 14.93 8.89 -20.84
CA GLY A 174 16.27 9.35 -21.22
C GLY A 174 16.73 8.83 -22.58
N VAL A 175 15.80 8.59 -23.52
CA VAL A 175 16.12 8.04 -24.85
C VAL A 175 15.38 8.76 -25.98
N SER A 176 15.89 8.63 -27.20
CA SER A 176 15.33 9.34 -28.36
C SER A 176 13.95 8.80 -28.77
N SER A 177 13.12 9.64 -29.38
CA SER A 177 11.78 9.26 -29.87
C SER A 177 11.81 8.10 -30.88
N ALA A 178 12.88 7.97 -31.67
CA ALA A 178 13.08 6.83 -32.56
C ALA A 178 13.26 5.52 -31.77
N THR A 179 14.08 5.56 -30.71
CA THR A 179 14.31 4.44 -29.79
C THR A 179 13.04 4.06 -29.04
N VAL A 180 12.27 5.05 -28.59
CA VAL A 180 10.96 4.82 -27.97
C VAL A 180 10.01 4.14 -28.94
N SER A 181 9.87 4.64 -30.17
CA SER A 181 8.96 4.06 -31.17
C SER A 181 9.28 2.61 -31.49
N GLN A 182 10.57 2.28 -31.55
CA GLN A 182 11.04 0.91 -31.74
C GLN A 182 10.63 0.01 -30.56
N HIS A 183 10.88 0.47 -29.32
CA HIS A 183 10.57 -0.31 -28.14
C HIS A 183 9.07 -0.41 -27.84
N THR A 184 8.28 0.63 -28.09
CA THR A 184 6.81 0.58 -27.95
C THR A 184 6.19 -0.40 -28.94
N SER A 185 6.75 -0.55 -30.14
CA SER A 185 6.30 -1.60 -31.06
C SER A 185 6.48 -2.99 -30.46
N VAL A 186 7.66 -3.30 -29.91
CA VAL A 186 7.95 -4.60 -29.28
C VAL A 186 7.08 -4.84 -28.04
N LEU A 187 6.97 -3.85 -27.16
CA LEU A 187 6.15 -3.95 -25.94
C LEU A 187 4.67 -4.12 -26.25
N ARG A 188 4.18 -3.51 -27.34
CA ARG A 188 2.81 -3.67 -27.82
C ARG A 188 2.58 -5.07 -28.38
N THR A 189 3.51 -5.59 -29.18
CA THR A 189 3.46 -6.98 -29.68
C THR A 189 3.46 -7.99 -28.53
N ALA A 190 4.18 -7.70 -27.45
CA ALA A 190 4.19 -8.51 -26.24
C ALA A 190 2.93 -8.33 -25.36
N GLY A 191 1.98 -7.47 -25.75
CA GLY A 191 0.74 -7.22 -24.99
C GLY A 191 0.93 -6.43 -23.69
N LEU A 192 2.10 -5.82 -23.46
CA LEU A 192 2.39 -5.05 -22.24
C LEU A 192 1.90 -3.61 -22.31
N ILE A 193 1.71 -3.08 -23.53
CA ILE A 193 1.24 -1.71 -23.74
C ILE A 193 0.16 -1.68 -24.81
N THR A 194 -0.71 -0.68 -24.74
CA THR A 194 -1.67 -0.34 -25.77
C THR A 194 -1.38 1.04 -26.33
N THR A 195 -1.87 1.30 -27.54
CA THR A 195 -1.72 2.57 -28.22
C THR A 195 -3.10 3.08 -28.64
N VAL A 196 -3.44 4.29 -28.21
CA VAL A 196 -4.67 4.99 -28.60
C VAL A 196 -4.29 6.21 -29.42
N ARG A 197 -4.93 6.39 -30.57
CA ARG A 197 -4.74 7.57 -31.41
C ARG A 197 -5.83 8.59 -31.07
N THR A 198 -5.43 9.73 -30.53
CA THR A 198 -6.33 10.82 -30.15
C THR A 198 -6.01 12.04 -31.01
N ALA A 199 -6.92 12.35 -31.94
CA ALA A 199 -6.77 13.41 -32.93
C ALA A 199 -5.40 13.34 -33.66
N ASN A 200 -4.55 14.36 -33.48
CA ASN A 200 -3.23 14.47 -34.10
C ASN A 200 -2.08 13.84 -33.29
N SER A 201 -2.39 13.06 -32.24
CA SER A 201 -1.38 12.47 -31.35
C SER A 201 -1.59 10.98 -31.11
N VAL A 202 -0.47 10.29 -30.85
CA VAL A 202 -0.44 8.88 -30.47
C VAL A 202 -0.09 8.81 -29.00
N GLN A 203 -0.95 8.16 -28.21
CA GLN A 203 -0.77 7.96 -26.78
C GLN A 203 -0.51 6.49 -26.49
N HIS A 204 0.53 6.21 -25.72
CA HIS A 204 0.85 4.88 -25.24
C HIS A 204 0.48 4.77 -23.76
N ALA A 205 -0.07 3.62 -23.38
CA ALA A 205 -0.45 3.32 -22.00
C ALA A 205 -0.14 1.85 -21.67
N LEU A 206 0.07 1.54 -20.40
CA LEU A 206 0.21 0.16 -19.93
C LEU A 206 -1.10 -0.61 -20.12
N THR A 207 -1.00 -1.88 -20.49
CA THR A 207 -2.10 -2.84 -20.31
C THR A 207 -2.13 -3.31 -18.87
N PRO A 208 -3.21 -3.99 -18.42
CA PRO A 208 -3.22 -4.66 -17.11
C PRO A 208 -2.04 -5.63 -16.91
N LEU A 209 -1.57 -6.29 -17.98
CA LEU A 209 -0.39 -7.15 -17.93
C LEU A 209 0.90 -6.36 -17.75
N GLY A 210 1.07 -5.25 -18.45
CA GLY A 210 2.23 -4.35 -18.26
C GLY A 210 2.28 -3.74 -16.87
N ASP A 211 1.13 -3.31 -16.35
CA ASP A 211 0.97 -2.80 -14.98
C ASP A 211 1.33 -3.87 -13.94
N ALA A 212 0.79 -5.09 -14.11
CA ALA A 212 1.12 -6.24 -13.31
C ALA A 212 2.62 -6.58 -13.31
N LEU A 213 3.29 -6.47 -14.46
CA LEU A 213 4.71 -6.76 -14.58
C LEU A 213 5.58 -5.75 -13.80
N ILE A 214 5.21 -4.47 -13.81
CA ILE A 214 5.93 -3.39 -13.13
C ILE A 214 5.61 -3.37 -11.62
N HIS A 215 4.43 -3.82 -11.23
CA HIS A 215 4.00 -3.87 -9.83
C HIS A 215 4.09 -5.28 -9.21
N GLU A 216 4.75 -6.23 -9.89
CA GLU A 216 4.88 -7.65 -9.50
C GLU A 216 3.56 -8.32 -9.12
N ARG A 217 2.46 -7.95 -9.79
CA ARG A 217 1.17 -8.59 -9.60
C ARG A 217 1.01 -9.72 -10.61
N LEU A 218 1.78 -10.80 -10.44
CA LEU A 218 1.52 -12.04 -11.18
C LEU A 218 0.17 -12.60 -10.71
N VAL A 219 -0.89 -12.19 -11.41
CA VAL A 219 -2.24 -12.70 -11.26
C VAL A 219 -2.25 -14.13 -11.78
N GLY A 220 -2.15 -15.09 -10.86
CA GLY A 220 -2.77 -16.39 -11.04
C GLY A 220 -4.25 -16.28 -10.72
N GLN A 221 -5.05 -15.73 -11.62
CA GLN A 221 -6.49 -15.90 -11.65
C GLN A 221 -6.87 -16.28 -13.07
N GLU A 222 -7.33 -17.52 -13.24
CA GLU A 222 -8.12 -17.89 -14.41
C GLU A 222 -9.39 -17.01 -14.47
N PRO A 223 -9.82 -16.58 -15.67
CA PRO A 223 -11.08 -15.89 -15.83
C PRO A 223 -12.20 -16.94 -15.99
N ASP A 224 -13.19 -16.92 -15.10
CA ASP A 224 -14.51 -17.45 -15.42
C ASP A 224 -15.57 -16.40 -15.09
N HIS A 225 -16.62 -16.44 -15.89
CA HIS A 225 -17.36 -15.29 -16.40
C HIS A 225 -18.49 -14.80 -15.46
N GLN A 226 -18.84 -13.51 -15.63
CA GLN A 226 -19.95 -12.68 -15.09
C GLN A 226 -21.31 -13.36 -14.77
N PRO A 227 -22.30 -12.70 -14.08
CA PRO A 227 -22.53 -11.24 -14.01
C PRO A 227 -22.86 -10.58 -12.66
N VAL A 228 -22.65 -9.26 -12.71
CA VAL A 228 -23.16 -8.12 -11.94
C VAL A 228 -24.40 -8.39 -11.08
N SER A 229 -24.34 -8.00 -9.80
CA SER A 229 -25.52 -7.62 -9.02
C SER A 229 -25.23 -6.38 -8.19
N THR A 230 -25.68 -5.24 -8.71
CA THR A 230 -25.94 -4.02 -7.95
C THR A 230 -27.00 -4.34 -6.90
N LEU A 231 -26.67 -4.25 -5.62
CA LEU A 231 -27.70 -4.14 -4.58
C LEU A 231 -27.36 -3.00 -3.61
N LEU A 232 -28.25 -2.02 -3.64
CA LEU A 232 -28.38 -0.89 -2.74
C LEU A 232 -28.55 -1.38 -1.30
N LEU A 233 -27.83 -0.76 -0.38
CA LEU A 233 -28.22 -0.75 1.02
C LEU A 233 -29.59 -0.08 1.14
N THR A 234 -30.58 -0.82 1.62
CA THR A 234 -31.66 -0.21 2.40
C THR A 234 -31.79 -0.97 3.70
N ASP A 235 -31.53 -0.22 4.76
CA ASP A 235 -31.97 -0.40 6.13
C ASP A 235 -33.41 -0.95 6.23
N ARG A 236 -33.62 -1.88 7.15
CA ARG A 236 -34.91 -1.97 7.84
C ARG A 236 -34.76 -2.63 9.20
N ALA A 237 -35.04 -1.83 10.21
CA ALA A 237 -35.33 -2.20 11.57
C ALA A 237 -36.42 -3.29 11.68
N GLY A 238 -36.26 -4.11 12.71
CA GLY A 238 -37.22 -5.06 13.25
C GLY A 238 -36.64 -5.65 14.53
#